data_AF-A0A662KYY9-F1
#
_entry.id   AF-A0A662KYY9-F1
#
_cell.length_a   1.000
_cell.length_b   1.000
_cell.length_c   1.000
_cell.angle_alpha   90.00
_cell.angle_beta   90.00
_cell.angle_gamma   90.00
#
_symmetry.space_group_name_H-M   'P 1'
#
loop_
_entity.id
_entity.type
_entity.pdbx_description
1 polymer ?
#
loop_
_entity_poly.entity_id
_entity_poly.type
_entity_poly.pdbx_seq_one_letter_code
_entity_poly.pdbx_strand_id
1 'polypeptide(L)'
;MLVVCPNCKEEFIVGDEVTGECPSCKIKLIFRGEGEIIEKVNIKEIEKKVDEITEGEIKASFLDKILIDNLPIKKDLSELEEKIDELID
;
A
#
# COMPACT_ATOMS: atom_id res chain seq x y z
N MET A 1 -1.58 10.31 37.31
CA MET A 1 -0.70 9.14 37.10
C MET A 1 0.76 9.58 37.12
N LEU A 2 1.62 8.95 37.94
CA LEU A 2 3.07 9.22 37.90
C LEU A 2 3.67 8.46 36.71
N VAL A 3 4.37 9.16 35.83
CA VAL A 3 4.98 8.60 34.62
C VAL A 3 6.44 9.02 34.53
N VAL A 4 7.25 8.16 33.92
CA VAL A 4 8.68 8.41 33.68
C VAL A 4 8.87 8.66 32.19
N CYS A 5 9.49 9.79 31.83
CA CYS A 5 9.79 10.08 30.43
C CYS A 5 10.80 9.06 29.88
N PRO A 6 10.50 8.34 28.78
CA PRO A 6 11.44 7.38 28.19
C PRO A 6 12.67 8.06 27.57
N ASN A 7 12.60 9.36 27.28
CA ASN A 7 13.69 10.13 26.68
C ASN A 7 14.64 10.72 27.73
N CYS A 8 14.14 11.55 28.65
CA CYS A 8 14.98 12.26 29.64
C CYS A 8 15.01 11.62 31.03
N LYS A 9 14.22 10.56 31.27
CA LYS A 9 14.11 9.84 32.56
C LYS A 9 13.57 10.66 33.73
N GLU A 10 13.07 11.87 33.49
CA GLU A 10 12.40 12.65 34.53
C GLU A 10 11.00 12.13 34.80
N GLU A 11 10.61 12.21 36.08
CA GLU A 11 9.30 11.82 36.58
C GLU A 11 8.37 13.03 36.61
N PHE A 12 7.13 12.86 36.18
CA PHE A 12 6.12 13.91 36.20
C PHE A 12 4.72 13.33 36.32
N ILE A 13 3.76 14.18 36.68
CA ILE A 13 2.36 13.80 36.87
C ILE A 13 1.58 14.16 35.61
N VAL A 14 0.84 13.19 35.10
CA VAL A 14 -0.16 13.40 34.04
C VAL A 14 -1.56 13.16 34.59
N GLY A 15 -2.55 13.89 34.09
CA GLY A 15 -3.96 13.70 34.39
C GLY A 15 -4.53 12.47 33.67
N ASP A 16 -5.83 12.51 33.37
CA ASP A 16 -6.53 11.46 32.61
C ASP A 16 -6.35 11.62 31.08
N GLU A 17 -5.34 12.38 30.66
CA GLU A 17 -5.05 12.62 29.25
C GLU A 17 -4.31 11.44 28.62
N VAL A 18 -4.74 11.07 27.41
CA VAL A 18 -4.15 9.96 26.62
C VAL A 18 -2.89 10.41 25.87
N THR A 19 -2.68 11.70 25.71
CA THR A 19 -1.54 12.30 25.01
C THR A 19 -1.06 13.55 25.73
N GLY A 20 0.23 13.83 25.71
CA GLY A 20 0.78 15.07 26.29
C GLY A 20 2.26 15.23 26.00
N GLU A 21 2.87 16.26 26.58
CA GLU A 21 4.30 16.57 26.40
C GLU A 21 5.06 16.40 27.72
N CYS A 22 6.30 15.89 27.64
CA CYS A 22 7.18 15.89 28.80
C CYS A 22 7.54 17.34 29.18
N PRO A 23 7.34 17.79 30.43
CA PRO A 23 7.64 19.16 30.86
C PRO A 23 9.11 19.57 30.65
N SER A 24 10.02 18.60 30.71
CA SER A 24 11.46 18.83 30.74
C SER A 24 12.08 18.84 29.35
N CYS A 25 11.76 17.84 28.51
CA CYS A 25 12.33 17.70 27.17
C CYS A 25 11.35 17.98 26.02
N LYS A 26 10.08 18.28 26.33
CA LYS A 26 9.02 18.66 25.38
C LYS A 26 8.73 17.62 24.27
N ILE A 27 9.11 16.37 24.49
CA ILE A 27 8.75 15.28 23.57
C ILE A 27 7.27 14.96 23.73
N LYS A 28 6.59 14.72 22.62
CA LYS A 28 5.20 14.24 22.62
C LYS A 28 5.16 12.77 23.01
N LEU A 29 4.28 12.45 23.96
CA LEU A 29 4.11 11.14 24.54
C LEU A 29 2.64 10.74 24.44
N ILE A 30 2.42 9.43 24.34
CA ILE A 30 1.11 8.80 24.41
C ILE A 30 1.09 8.00 25.70
N PHE A 31 0.12 8.29 26.56
CA PHE A 31 -0.10 7.60 27.83
C PHE A 31 -1.21 6.58 27.63
N ARG A 32 -1.08 5.40 28.23
CA ARG A 32 -2.13 4.38 28.13
C ARG A 32 -3.37 4.85 28.89
N GLY A 33 -4.47 5.01 28.18
CA GLY A 33 -5.79 5.20 28.80
C GLY A 33 -6.30 3.94 29.47
N GLU A 34 -7.21 4.06 30.43
CA GLU A 34 -7.93 2.91 30.99
C GLU A 34 -8.83 2.30 29.90
N GLY A 35 -8.50 1.08 29.45
CA GLY A 35 -9.31 0.34 28.47
C GLY A 35 -8.78 0.32 27.02
N GLU A 36 -7.61 0.88 26.74
CA GLU A 36 -7.02 0.81 25.39
C GLU A 36 -6.50 -0.61 25.05
N ILE A 37 -6.90 -1.11 23.88
CA ILE A 37 -6.37 -2.34 23.29
C ILE A 37 -5.26 -1.93 22.31
N ILE A 38 -4.01 -2.19 22.69
CA ILE A 38 -2.87 -2.02 21.77
C ILE A 38 -2.77 -3.27 20.90
N GLU A 39 -3.33 -3.19 19.69
CA GLU A 39 -3.15 -4.23 18.68
C GLU A 39 -1.82 -4.01 17.95
N LYS A 40 -0.90 -4.99 18.05
CA LYS A 40 0.36 -4.94 17.31
C LYS A 40 0.11 -5.37 15.88
N VAL A 41 0.11 -4.41 14.96
CA VAL A 41 0.04 -4.69 13.52
C VAL A 41 1.42 -5.08 12.99
N ASN A 42 1.54 -6.24 12.35
CA ASN A 42 2.78 -6.66 11.69
C ASN A 42 2.88 -6.04 10.30
N ILE A 43 3.54 -4.89 10.19
CA ILE A 43 3.69 -4.15 8.93
C ILE A 43 4.33 -5.01 7.83
N LYS A 44 5.30 -5.87 8.17
CA LYS A 44 5.99 -6.74 7.20
C LYS A 44 5.07 -7.74 6.53
N GLU A 45 4.09 -8.27 7.26
CA GLU A 45 3.11 -9.20 6.69
C GLU A 45 2.13 -8.49 5.76
N ILE A 46 1.82 -7.23 6.04
CA ILE A 46 0.98 -6.39 5.18
C ILE A 46 1.73 -6.08 3.89
N GLU A 47 2.98 -5.62 3.98
CA GLU A 47 3.84 -5.34 2.82
C GLU A 47 3.94 -6.58 1.91
N LYS A 48 4.23 -7.75 2.48
CA LYS A 48 4.31 -9.00 1.71
C LYS A 48 3.03 -9.30 0.93
N LYS A 49 1.86 -9.11 1.55
CA LYS A 49 0.56 -9.35 0.88
C LYS A 49 0.31 -8.34 -0.24
N VAL A 50 0.72 -7.09 -0.07
CA VAL A 50 0.60 -6.05 -1.11
C VAL A 50 1.48 -6.38 -2.32
N ASP A 51 2.71 -6.84 -2.08
CA ASP A 51 3.63 -7.27 -3.14
C ASP A 51 3.06 -8.46 -3.93
N GLU A 52 2.52 -9.47 -3.25
CA GLU A 52 1.90 -10.64 -3.88
C GLU A 52 0.72 -10.29 -4.80
N ILE A 53 -0.11 -9.31 -4.40
CA ILE A 53 -1.22 -8.82 -5.22
C ILE A 53 -0.70 -8.13 -6.49
N THR A 54 0.30 -7.26 -6.33
CA THR A 54 0.87 -6.48 -7.42
C THR A 54 1.54 -7.37 -8.46
N GLU A 55 2.27 -8.41 -8.03
CA GLU A 55 2.86 -9.40 -8.94
C GLU A 55 1.81 -10.20 -9.71
N GLY A 56 0.67 -10.50 -9.11
CA GLY A 56 -0.45 -11.20 -9.76
C GLY A 56 -1.05 -10.41 -10.92
N GLU A 57 -1.29 -9.12 -10.72
CA GLU A 57 -1.85 -8.23 -11.76
C GLU A 57 -0.90 -8.02 -12.94
N ILE A 58 0.41 -7.90 -12.67
CA ILE A 58 1.43 -7.76 -13.72
C ILE A 58 1.49 -9.01 -14.61
N LYS A 59 1.40 -10.20 -14.01
CA LYS A 59 1.40 -11.47 -14.76
C LYS A 59 0.15 -11.64 -15.63
N ALA A 60 -1.02 -11.23 -15.12
CA ALA A 60 -2.26 -11.25 -15.91
C ALA A 60 -2.18 -10.30 -17.13
N SER A 61 -1.70 -9.07 -16.91
CA SER A 61 -1.54 -8.08 -18.00
C SER A 61 -0.56 -8.53 -19.10
N PHE A 62 0.48 -9.27 -18.72
CA PHE A 62 1.47 -9.78 -19.68
C PHE A 62 0.92 -10.94 -20.54
N LEU A 63 0.11 -11.82 -19.96
CA LEU A 63 -0.54 -12.92 -20.69
C LEU A 63 -1.55 -12.40 -21.73
N ASP A 64 -2.31 -11.36 -21.38
CA ASP A 64 -3.27 -10.75 -22.31
C ASP A 64 -2.58 -10.15 -23.54
N LYS A 65 -1.42 -9.49 -23.36
CA LYS A 65 -0.63 -8.95 -24.47
C LYS A 65 -0.11 -10.04 -25.42
N ILE A 66 0.39 -11.15 -24.86
CA ILE A 66 0.88 -12.28 -25.66
C ILE A 66 -0.26 -12.91 -26.45
N LEU A 67 -1.45 -13.05 -25.86
CA LEU A 67 -2.61 -13.58 -26.56
C LEU A 67 -3.01 -12.69 -27.73
N ILE A 68 -3.08 -11.36 -27.53
CA ILE A 68 -3.40 -10.40 -28.59
C ILE A 68 -2.40 -10.47 -29.75
N ASP A 69 -1.11 -10.56 -29.45
CA ASP A 69 -0.07 -10.60 -30.49
C ASP A 69 -0.06 -11.87 -31.34
N ASN A 70 -0.59 -12.98 -30.81
CA ASN A 70 -0.69 -14.27 -31.49
C ASN A 70 -2.07 -14.54 -32.08
N LEU A 71 -3.02 -13.60 -31.98
CA LEU A 71 -4.30 -13.73 -32.66
C LEU A 71 -4.08 -13.66 -34.19
N PRO A 72 -4.68 -14.58 -34.97
CA PRO A 72 -4.58 -14.58 -36.43
C PRO A 72 -5.20 -13.33 -37.10
N ILE A 73 -5.81 -12.45 -36.31
CA ILE A 73 -6.41 -11.17 -36.72
C ILE A 73 -5.43 -10.30 -37.54
N LYS A 74 -4.11 -10.37 -37.27
CA LYS A 74 -3.12 -9.63 -38.08
C LYS A 74 -3.07 -10.08 -39.55
N LYS A 75 -3.33 -11.36 -39.85
CA LYS A 75 -3.45 -11.85 -41.23
C LYS A 75 -4.78 -11.44 -41.87
N ASP A 76 -5.86 -11.51 -41.10
CA ASP A 76 -7.19 -11.14 -41.60
C ASP A 76 -7.31 -9.64 -41.90
N LEU A 77 -6.57 -8.78 -41.18
CA LEU A 77 -6.50 -7.33 -41.42
C LEU A 77 -5.80 -7.00 -42.74
N SER A 78 -4.69 -7.66 -43.08
CA SER A 78 -4.01 -7.43 -44.36
C SER A 78 -4.88 -7.79 -45.57
N GLU A 79 -5.66 -8.88 -45.46
CA GLU A 79 -6.59 -9.29 -46.53
C GLU A 79 -7.79 -8.33 -46.66
N LEU A 80 -8.15 -7.63 -45.58
CA LEU A 80 -9.19 -6.59 -45.58
C LEU A 80 -8.67 -5.28 -46.17
N GLU A 81 -7.43 -4.90 -45.88
CA GLU A 81 -6.77 -3.71 -46.46
C GLU A 81 -6.64 -3.84 -47.98
N GLU A 82 -6.15 -4.99 -48.47
CA GLU A 82 -6.05 -5.24 -49.93
C GLU A 82 -7.42 -5.14 -50.64
N LYS A 83 -8.49 -5.64 -50.01
CA LYS A 83 -9.85 -5.53 -50.56
C LYS A 83 -10.40 -4.10 -50.55
N ILE A 84 -9.99 -3.27 -49.59
CA ILE A 84 -10.41 -1.87 -49.53
C ILE A 84 -9.69 -1.08 -50.63
N ASP A 85 -8.40 -1.33 -50.84
CA ASP A 85 -7.63 -0.70 -51.91
C ASP A 85 -8.22 -1.05 -53.30
N GLU A 86 -8.64 -2.29 -53.52
CA GLU A 86 -9.35 -2.71 -54.75
C GLU A 86 -10.69 -2.01 -55.00
N LEU A 87 -11.33 -1.43 -53.97
CA LEU A 87 -12.62 -0.73 -54.08
C LEU A 87 -12.47 0.78 -54.25
N ILE A 88 -11.27 1.33 -54.06
CA ILE A 88 -10.99 2.77 -54.06
C ILE A 88 -10.22 3.20 -55.34
N ASP A 89 -9.67 2.25 -56.11
CA ASP A 89 -9.21 2.44 -57.50
C ASP A 89 -10.34 2.26 -58.55
#